data_AF-A7KCT7-F1
#
_entry.id   AF-A7KCT7-F1
#
_cell.length_a   1.000
_cell.length_b   1.000
_cell.length_c   1.000
_cell.angle_alpha   90.00
_cell.angle_beta   90.00
_cell.angle_gamma   90.00
#
_symmetry.space_group_name_H-M   'P 1'
#
loop_
_entity.id
_entity.type
_entity.pdbx_description
1 polymer ?
#
loop_
_entity_poly.entity_id
_entity_poly.type
_entity_poly.pdbx_seq_one_letter_code
_entity_poly.pdbx_strand_id
1 'polypeptide(L)'
;METIRLNNRKKSLNIIHQRLNVGHLISHYTTLTINKNSLSENKEIFHQWLVGFTDGEGTFSIVRQNEKWNLTFKISQSTYNLRVLNYIKKQLKVGNINIEKNKKICNFRIRDRSILFNIIFPIFDKYPLLTSKKFDYDNFKKAYFILSDSKLNSIEKDNFIFKLLNELKPIEYISSAWRIPLDTVGAFRFSNFESLVDNTISNFENASKVMSKPWLIGFTEAEGSFYLVAKSKDRLVHAFEITQKKDKIVLLAIKYILHINTKVQHKKSG
;
A
#
# COMPACT_ATOMS: atom_id res chain seq x y z
N MET A 1 -15.03 -29.68 -68.92
CA MET A 1 -15.43 -28.25 -68.81
C MET A 1 -14.96 -27.71 -67.46
N GLU A 2 -14.74 -26.41 -67.43
CA GLU A 2 -13.80 -25.66 -66.60
C GLU A 2 -13.97 -25.71 -65.07
N THR A 3 -12.80 -25.58 -64.43
CA THR A 3 -12.50 -25.09 -63.08
C THR A 3 -13.30 -23.85 -62.64
N ILE A 4 -13.49 -23.69 -61.32
CA ILE A 4 -12.99 -22.55 -60.51
C ILE A 4 -12.97 -22.96 -59.03
N ARG A 5 -11.78 -22.87 -58.42
CA ARG A 5 -11.57 -22.80 -56.96
C ARG A 5 -11.55 -21.34 -56.55
N LEU A 6 -12.21 -20.99 -55.44
CA LEU A 6 -11.95 -19.74 -54.73
C LEU A 6 -11.65 -20.04 -53.25
N ASN A 7 -10.37 -19.88 -52.91
CA ASN A 7 -9.87 -19.71 -51.56
C ASN A 7 -10.52 -18.45 -50.94
N ASN A 8 -11.19 -18.59 -49.80
CA ASN A 8 -11.45 -17.46 -48.93
C ASN A 8 -10.94 -17.76 -47.52
N ARG A 9 -9.77 -17.16 -47.22
CA ARG A 9 -9.24 -17.02 -45.86
C ARG A 9 -10.25 -16.21 -45.04
N LYS A 10 -10.99 -16.83 -44.13
CA LYS A 10 -11.69 -16.09 -43.06
C LYS A 10 -10.62 -15.55 -42.10
N LYS A 11 -10.27 -14.27 -42.23
CA LYS A 11 -9.68 -13.50 -41.12
C LYS A 11 -10.72 -13.46 -40.01
N SER A 12 -10.44 -14.10 -38.88
CA SER A 12 -11.19 -13.89 -37.64
C SER A 12 -11.00 -12.43 -37.22
N LEU A 13 -12.01 -11.60 -37.45
CA LEU A 13 -12.13 -10.30 -36.80
C LEU A 13 -12.42 -10.56 -35.32
N ASN A 14 -11.37 -10.57 -34.50
CA ASN A 14 -11.50 -10.43 -33.05
C ASN A 14 -12.00 -9.01 -32.77
N ILE A 15 -13.32 -8.85 -32.71
CA ILE A 15 -13.94 -7.63 -32.19
C ILE A 15 -13.78 -7.68 -30.67
N ILE A 16 -12.64 -7.18 -30.18
CA ILE A 16 -12.47 -6.84 -28.77
C ILE A 16 -13.29 -5.57 -28.56
N HIS A 17 -14.51 -5.72 -28.05
CA HIS A 17 -15.27 -4.58 -27.53
C HIS A 17 -14.61 -4.08 -26.24
N GLN A 18 -13.60 -3.22 -26.35
CA GLN A 18 -13.19 -2.35 -25.25
C GLN A 18 -14.34 -1.35 -25.00
N ARG A 19 -15.12 -1.58 -23.95
CA ARG A 19 -16.06 -0.60 -23.39
C ARG A 19 -15.46 0.00 -22.13
N LEU A 20 -14.47 0.87 -22.31
CA LEU A 20 -14.21 1.98 -21.40
C LEU A 20 -13.87 3.18 -22.28
N ASN A 21 -14.81 4.11 -22.39
CA ASN A 21 -14.57 5.40 -23.01
C ASN A 21 -13.75 6.24 -22.00
N VAL A 22 -12.48 5.87 -21.81
CA VAL A 22 -11.50 6.74 -21.17
C VAL A 22 -11.06 7.67 -22.29
N GLY A 23 -11.50 8.93 -22.25
CA GLY A 23 -10.96 9.94 -23.15
C GLY A 23 -9.44 9.98 -22.95
N HIS A 24 -8.69 9.41 -23.90
CA HIS A 24 -7.27 9.67 -23.96
C HIS A 24 -7.12 11.15 -24.25
N LEU A 25 -6.69 11.93 -23.25
CA LEU A 25 -5.99 13.18 -23.50
C LEU A 25 -4.77 12.82 -24.34
N ILE A 26 -4.91 12.90 -25.66
CA ILE A 26 -3.80 12.94 -26.60
C ILE A 26 -3.18 14.33 -26.42
N SER A 27 -2.44 14.49 -25.32
CA SER A 27 -1.41 15.50 -25.23
C SER A 27 -0.21 14.96 -25.99
N HIS A 28 0.42 15.80 -26.83
CA HIS A 28 1.68 15.54 -27.53
C HIS A 28 2.84 15.33 -26.55
N TYR A 29 2.78 14.26 -25.76
CA TYR A 29 3.97 13.68 -25.18
C TYR A 29 4.61 12.86 -26.30
N THR A 30 5.77 13.33 -26.75
CA THR A 30 6.86 12.51 -27.27
C THR A 30 6.65 11.06 -26.92
N THR A 31 6.74 10.15 -27.89
CA THR A 31 6.85 8.70 -27.69
C THR A 31 7.83 8.43 -26.56
N LEU A 32 7.31 8.38 -25.34
CA LEU A 32 8.01 7.90 -24.18
C LEU A 32 8.05 6.42 -24.47
N THR A 33 9.17 5.99 -25.04
CA THR A 33 9.65 4.63 -24.91
C THR A 33 9.37 4.26 -23.47
N ILE A 34 8.31 3.47 -23.24
CA ILE A 34 8.00 2.94 -21.91
C ILE A 34 9.17 2.00 -21.66
N ASN A 35 10.24 2.56 -21.13
CA ASN A 35 11.39 1.82 -20.71
C ASN A 35 10.82 0.79 -19.74
N LYS A 36 11.09 -0.49 -19.99
CA LYS A 36 10.63 -1.63 -19.19
C LYS A 36 11.26 -1.58 -17.80
N ASN A 37 11.08 -0.49 -17.06
CA ASN A 37 11.40 -0.40 -15.64
C ASN A 37 10.31 -1.18 -14.91
N SER A 38 10.43 -2.50 -15.01
CA SER A 38 9.62 -3.45 -14.28
C SER A 38 9.74 -3.16 -12.78
N LEU A 39 8.68 -3.44 -12.01
CA LEU A 39 8.69 -3.40 -10.54
C LEU A 39 9.91 -4.14 -9.94
N SER A 40 10.48 -5.10 -10.68
CA SER A 40 11.64 -5.89 -10.28
C SER A 40 13.00 -5.20 -10.44
N GLU A 41 13.12 -4.15 -11.26
CA GLU A 41 14.41 -3.50 -11.57
C GLU A 41 14.58 -2.17 -10.82
N ASN A 42 13.48 -1.49 -10.48
CA ASN A 42 13.52 -0.24 -9.75
C ASN A 42 13.18 -0.43 -8.26
N LYS A 43 14.21 -0.34 -7.42
CA LYS A 43 14.12 -0.48 -5.96
C LYS A 43 13.18 0.55 -5.33
N GLU A 44 13.12 1.78 -5.84
CA GLU A 44 12.25 2.82 -5.32
C GLU A 44 10.78 2.54 -5.62
N ILE A 45 10.47 2.10 -6.84
CA ILE A 45 9.11 1.68 -7.21
C ILE A 45 8.67 0.50 -6.33
N PHE A 46 9.55 -0.49 -6.15
CA PHE A 46 9.27 -1.61 -5.26
C PHE A 46 9.03 -1.16 -3.80
N HIS A 47 9.85 -0.26 -3.26
CA HIS A 47 9.66 0.23 -1.89
C HIS A 47 8.31 0.95 -1.71
N GLN A 48 7.94 1.82 -2.65
CA GLN A 48 6.66 2.52 -2.61
C GLN A 48 5.47 1.55 -2.74
N TRP A 49 5.58 0.56 -3.64
CA TRP A 49 4.61 -0.52 -3.75
C TRP A 49 4.51 -1.34 -2.46
N LEU A 50 5.64 -1.69 -1.85
CA LEU A 50 5.69 -2.43 -0.59
C LEU A 50 5.01 -1.66 0.54
N VAL A 51 5.19 -0.34 0.58
CA VAL A 51 4.52 0.53 1.56
C VAL A 51 3.01 0.51 1.35
N GLY A 52 2.54 0.65 0.12
CA GLY A 52 1.11 0.53 -0.22
C GLY A 52 0.53 -0.84 0.15
N PHE A 53 1.23 -1.92 -0.20
CA PHE A 53 0.83 -3.28 0.16
C PHE A 53 0.81 -3.49 1.68
N THR A 54 1.77 -2.91 2.40
CA THR A 54 1.83 -2.93 3.86
C THR A 54 0.69 -2.12 4.49
N ASP A 55 0.29 -1.00 3.89
CA ASP A 55 -0.86 -0.22 4.34
C ASP A 55 -2.18 -1.02 4.27
N GLY A 56 -2.30 -1.99 3.36
CA GLY A 56 -3.39 -2.97 3.36
C GLY A 56 -3.14 -4.10 4.36
N GLU A 57 -2.14 -4.94 4.09
CA GLU A 57 -2.01 -6.29 4.69
C GLU A 57 -0.87 -6.43 5.72
N GLY A 58 -0.12 -5.35 5.96
CA GLY A 58 1.02 -5.36 6.85
C GLY A 58 0.68 -5.24 8.33
N THR A 59 1.60 -5.70 9.18
CA THR A 59 1.49 -5.57 10.64
C THR A 59 2.85 -5.24 11.24
N PHE A 60 2.85 -4.26 12.14
CA PHE A 60 3.97 -3.95 13.04
C PHE A 60 3.57 -4.36 14.45
N SER A 61 4.22 -5.38 15.01
CA SER A 61 3.84 -5.93 16.32
C SER A 61 4.97 -5.84 17.33
N ILE A 62 4.62 -5.37 18.53
CA ILE A 62 5.47 -5.36 19.71
C ILE A 62 4.83 -6.36 20.69
N VAL A 63 5.51 -7.47 20.98
CA VAL A 63 4.96 -8.53 21.82
C VAL A 63 5.99 -8.99 22.85
N ARG A 64 5.57 -9.14 24.11
CA ARG A 64 6.38 -9.78 25.15
C ARG A 64 6.10 -11.28 25.18
N GLN A 65 7.14 -12.10 25.04
CA GLN A 65 7.06 -13.56 25.16
C GLN A 65 8.24 -14.07 25.96
N ASN A 66 7.99 -14.92 26.96
CA ASN A 66 9.01 -15.46 27.87
C ASN A 66 9.93 -14.34 28.39
N GLU A 67 9.29 -13.29 28.92
CA GLU A 67 9.92 -12.08 29.45
C GLU A 67 10.72 -11.23 28.44
N LYS A 68 10.80 -11.63 27.17
CA LYS A 68 11.54 -10.93 26.11
C LYS A 68 10.63 -10.19 25.14
N TRP A 69 10.99 -8.96 24.82
CA TRP A 69 10.30 -8.15 23.82
C TRP A 69 10.73 -8.52 22.39
N ASN A 70 9.74 -8.90 21.59
CA ASN A 70 9.87 -9.22 20.19
C ASN A 70 9.22 -8.15 19.33
N LEU A 71 10.00 -7.63 18.40
CA LEU A 71 9.54 -6.74 17.34
C LEU A 71 9.40 -7.57 16.08
N THR A 72 8.21 -7.59 15.48
CA THR A 72 7.98 -8.27 14.20
C THR A 72 7.33 -7.32 13.21
N PHE A 73 7.97 -7.15 12.05
CA PHE A 73 7.30 -6.72 10.83
C PHE A 73 6.78 -7.97 10.10
N LYS A 74 5.49 -8.00 9.78
CA LYS A 74 4.83 -9.17 9.19
C LYS A 74 3.88 -8.77 8.08
N ILE A 75 3.82 -9.57 7.02
CA ILE A 75 2.76 -9.54 6.01
C ILE A 75 2.18 -10.94 5.93
N SER A 76 0.86 -11.04 6.10
CA SER A 76 0.11 -12.29 6.08
C SER A 76 -0.72 -12.36 4.80
N GLN A 77 -0.80 -13.55 4.19
CA GLN A 77 -1.60 -13.77 2.98
C GLN A 77 -2.17 -15.18 2.96
N SER A 78 -3.23 -15.38 2.16
CA SER A 78 -3.64 -16.74 1.80
C SER A 78 -2.48 -17.48 1.13
N THR A 79 -2.37 -18.78 1.40
CA THR A 79 -1.40 -19.67 0.71
C THR A 79 -1.53 -19.62 -0.81
N TYR A 80 -2.72 -19.32 -1.35
CA TYR A 80 -2.94 -19.07 -2.77
C TYR A 80 -2.07 -17.92 -3.31
N ASN A 81 -1.87 -16.87 -2.49
CA ASN A 81 -1.08 -15.69 -2.82
C ASN A 81 0.38 -15.78 -2.36
N LEU A 82 0.90 -16.96 -2.00
CA LEU A 82 2.28 -17.15 -1.53
C LEU A 82 3.35 -16.52 -2.47
N ARG A 83 3.05 -16.41 -3.76
CA ARG A 83 3.91 -15.77 -4.77
C ARG A 83 4.27 -14.32 -4.40
N VAL A 84 3.34 -13.54 -3.84
CA VAL A 84 3.63 -12.15 -3.46
C VAL A 84 4.62 -12.08 -2.30
N LEU A 85 4.51 -13.00 -1.33
CA LEU A 85 5.44 -13.08 -0.21
C LEU A 85 6.84 -13.51 -0.67
N ASN A 86 6.93 -14.46 -1.60
CA ASN A 86 8.20 -14.85 -2.23
C ASN A 86 8.82 -13.69 -3.01
N TYR A 87 8.01 -12.89 -3.71
CA TYR A 87 8.47 -11.69 -4.40
C TYR A 87 9.05 -10.66 -3.42
N ILE A 88 8.33 -10.35 -2.33
CA ILE A 88 8.81 -9.45 -1.27
C ILE A 88 10.13 -9.94 -0.68
N LYS A 89 10.22 -11.22 -0.33
CA LYS A 89 11.46 -11.83 0.20
C LYS A 89 12.61 -11.72 -0.81
N LYS A 90 12.35 -11.98 -2.09
CA LYS A 90 13.36 -11.88 -3.16
C LYS A 90 13.90 -10.46 -3.29
N GLN A 91 13.02 -9.46 -3.25
CA GLN A 91 13.38 -8.05 -3.39
C GLN A 91 14.13 -7.50 -2.17
N LEU A 92 13.67 -7.84 -0.96
CA LEU A 92 14.33 -7.42 0.29
C LEU A 92 15.61 -8.21 0.59
N LYS A 93 15.75 -9.42 0.05
CA LYS A 93 16.83 -10.39 0.33
C LYS A 93 16.95 -10.81 1.79
N VAL A 94 15.94 -10.51 2.61
CA VAL A 94 15.87 -10.79 4.04
C VAL A 94 14.48 -11.30 4.42
N GLY A 95 14.34 -11.75 5.66
CA GLY A 95 13.08 -12.23 6.20
C GLY A 95 12.79 -13.69 5.87
N ASN A 96 11.82 -14.23 6.60
CA ASN A 96 11.46 -15.64 6.53
C ASN A 96 9.99 -15.79 6.16
N ILE A 97 9.69 -16.80 5.34
CA ILE A 97 8.32 -17.19 5.02
C ILE A 97 7.98 -18.44 5.81
N ASN A 98 6.85 -18.41 6.50
CA ASN A 98 6.31 -19.55 7.24
C ASN A 98 4.87 -19.81 6.79
N ILE A 99 4.56 -21.06 6.49
CA ILE A 99 3.19 -21.50 6.20
C ILE A 99 2.62 -22.06 7.51
N GLU A 100 1.47 -21.53 7.95
CA GLU A 100 0.83 -22.03 9.16
C GLU A 100 0.26 -23.42 8.93
N LYS A 101 0.62 -24.39 9.79
CA LYS A 101 0.05 -25.74 9.73
C LYS A 101 -1.46 -25.66 9.90
N ASN A 102 -2.20 -26.42 9.09
CA ASN A 102 -3.65 -26.54 9.13
C ASN A 102 -4.45 -25.25 8.84
N LYS A 103 -3.78 -24.18 8.40
CA LYS A 103 -4.44 -22.96 7.92
C LYS A 103 -3.98 -22.67 6.51
N LYS A 104 -4.88 -22.16 5.66
CA LYS A 104 -4.54 -21.66 4.32
C LYS A 104 -3.85 -20.29 4.38
N ILE A 105 -2.97 -20.06 5.37
CA ILE A 105 -2.31 -18.78 5.64
C ILE A 105 -0.78 -18.96 5.59
N CYS A 106 -0.11 -18.02 4.96
CA CYS A 106 1.34 -17.90 4.92
C CYS A 106 1.77 -16.50 5.40
N ASN A 107 2.95 -16.42 5.99
CA ASN A 107 3.44 -15.20 6.65
C ASN A 107 4.88 -14.92 6.20
N PHE A 108 5.13 -13.75 5.65
CA PHE A 108 6.46 -13.16 5.56
C PHE A 108 6.73 -12.41 6.87
N ARG A 109 7.87 -12.66 7.52
CA ARG A 109 8.22 -12.03 8.80
C ARG A 109 9.69 -11.64 8.90
N ILE A 110 9.94 -10.48 9.49
CA ILE A 110 11.26 -10.00 9.92
C ILE A 110 11.18 -9.69 11.41
N ARG A 111 12.04 -10.36 12.20
CA ARG A 111 12.17 -10.17 13.65
C ARG A 111 13.54 -9.69 14.09
N ASP A 112 14.53 -9.91 13.25
CA ASP A 112 15.90 -9.53 13.55
C ASP A 112 16.00 -8.02 13.67
N ARG A 113 16.47 -7.55 14.83
CA ARG A 113 16.55 -6.13 15.17
C ARG A 113 17.49 -5.36 14.24
N SER A 114 18.62 -5.96 13.84
CA SER A 114 19.55 -5.35 12.90
C SER A 114 18.93 -5.18 11.52
N ILE A 115 18.20 -6.19 11.03
CA ILE A 115 17.48 -6.10 9.76
C ILE A 115 16.35 -5.06 9.81
N LEU A 116 15.61 -4.98 10.91
CA LEU A 116 14.58 -3.96 11.10
C LEU A 116 15.19 -2.55 10.99
N PHE A 117 16.32 -2.31 11.65
CA PHE A 117 17.00 -1.03 11.64
C PHE A 117 17.62 -0.67 10.29
N ASN A 118 18.30 -1.61 9.65
CA ASN A 118 19.08 -1.34 8.44
C ASN A 118 18.24 -1.37 7.14
N ILE A 119 17.07 -2.03 7.17
CA ILE A 119 16.26 -2.23 5.95
C ILE A 119 14.84 -1.71 6.13
N ILE A 120 14.13 -2.11 7.19
CA ILE A 120 12.71 -1.79 7.33
C ILE A 120 12.49 -0.32 7.66
N PHE A 121 13.13 0.23 8.70
CA PHE A 121 12.94 1.65 9.04
C PHE A 121 13.33 2.60 7.90
N PRO A 122 14.46 2.43 7.20
CA PRO A 122 14.82 3.30 6.08
C PRO A 122 13.77 3.32 4.95
N ILE A 123 13.09 2.20 4.70
CA ILE A 123 12.02 2.14 3.69
C ILE A 123 10.82 2.98 4.13
N PHE A 124 10.32 2.73 5.35
CA PHE A 124 9.09 3.37 5.85
C PHE A 124 9.30 4.80 6.36
N ASP A 125 10.55 5.21 6.63
CA ASP A 125 10.92 6.60 6.87
C ASP A 125 10.98 7.41 5.58
N LYS A 126 11.54 6.83 4.51
CA LYS A 126 11.60 7.48 3.18
C LYS A 126 10.23 7.55 2.52
N TYR A 127 9.43 6.50 2.67
CA TYR A 127 8.08 6.38 2.12
C TYR A 127 7.10 6.12 3.25
N PRO A 128 6.47 7.18 3.81
CA PRO A 128 5.61 7.03 4.97
C PRO A 128 4.31 6.31 4.61
N LEU A 129 3.82 5.49 5.56
CA LEU A 129 2.50 4.87 5.48
C LEU A 129 1.41 5.96 5.46
N LEU A 130 0.39 5.76 4.64
CA LEU A 130 -0.71 6.71 4.45
C LEU A 130 -1.93 6.37 5.32
N THR A 131 -2.02 5.17 5.88
CA THR A 131 -3.15 4.78 6.75
C THR A 131 -2.85 5.02 8.23
N SER A 132 -3.83 4.73 9.08
CA SER A 132 -3.71 4.66 10.53
C SER A 132 -2.63 3.67 11.02
N LYS A 133 -2.10 2.83 10.13
CA LYS A 133 -0.96 1.94 10.39
C LYS A 133 0.35 2.70 10.63
N LYS A 134 0.44 3.96 10.19
CA LYS A 134 1.56 4.84 10.50
C LYS A 134 1.79 4.98 12.01
N PHE A 135 0.71 5.07 12.79
CA PHE A 135 0.79 5.10 14.25
C PHE A 135 1.44 3.83 14.81
N ASP A 136 1.07 2.66 14.28
CA ASP A 136 1.61 1.38 14.73
C ASP A 136 3.09 1.26 14.36
N TYR A 137 3.47 1.73 13.17
CA TYR A 137 4.87 1.85 12.75
C TYR A 137 5.68 2.77 13.66
N ASP A 138 5.15 3.95 14.00
CA ASP A 138 5.85 4.91 14.85
C ASP A 138 6.10 4.34 16.24
N ASN A 139 5.11 3.69 16.84
CA ASN A 139 5.27 3.01 18.12
C ASN A 139 6.23 1.82 18.00
N PHE A 140 6.17 1.06 16.91
CA PHE A 140 7.11 -0.02 16.63
C PHE A 140 8.56 0.46 16.54
N LYS A 141 8.81 1.60 15.89
CA LYS A 141 10.13 2.22 15.78
C LYS A 141 10.59 2.80 17.12
N LYS A 142 9.73 3.50 17.88
CA LYS A 142 10.03 3.96 19.24
C LYS A 142 10.43 2.80 20.14
N ALA A 143 9.69 1.69 20.08
CA ALA A 143 9.98 0.48 20.85
C ALA A 143 11.36 -0.09 20.52
N TYR A 144 11.77 -0.07 19.25
CA TYR A 144 13.13 -0.46 18.88
C TYR A 144 14.19 0.37 19.59
N PHE A 145 14.05 1.71 19.60
CA PHE A 145 15.05 2.58 20.23
C PHE A 145 15.12 2.38 21.74
N ILE A 146 13.98 2.25 22.42
CA ILE A 146 13.92 1.91 23.86
C ILE A 146 14.67 0.61 24.14
N LEU A 147 14.40 -0.43 23.34
CA LEU A 147 14.99 -1.75 23.56
C LEU A 147 16.49 -1.81 23.22
N SER A 148 16.97 -0.90 22.36
CA SER A 148 18.36 -0.81 21.90
C SER A 148 19.20 0.15 22.75
N ASP A 149 18.59 0.96 23.62
CA ASP A 149 19.31 1.86 24.51
C ASP A 149 20.10 1.06 25.56
N SER A 150 21.42 1.23 25.56
CA SER A 150 22.32 0.57 26.53
C SER A 150 22.31 1.22 27.90
N LYS A 151 21.77 2.45 28.03
CA LYS A 151 21.68 3.17 29.30
C LYS A 151 20.51 2.70 30.17
N LEU A 152 19.50 2.08 29.55
CA LEU A 152 18.30 1.60 30.24
C LEU A 152 18.48 0.15 30.69
N ASN A 153 18.10 -0.12 31.95
CA ASN A 153 17.99 -1.48 32.45
C ASN A 153 16.68 -2.16 31.99
N SER A 154 16.54 -3.46 32.25
CA SER A 154 15.39 -4.25 31.79
C SER A 154 14.04 -3.75 32.34
N ILE A 155 14.00 -3.29 33.60
CA ILE A 155 12.77 -2.81 34.25
C ILE A 155 12.36 -1.46 33.66
N GLU A 156 13.31 -0.57 33.41
CA GLU A 156 13.04 0.72 32.75
C GLU A 156 12.52 0.50 31.33
N LYS A 157 13.14 -0.41 30.57
CA LYS A 157 12.68 -0.79 29.23
C LYS A 157 11.25 -1.31 29.27
N ASP A 158 10.93 -2.21 30.20
CA ASP A 158 9.58 -2.71 30.39
C ASP A 158 8.59 -1.58 30.64
N ASN A 159 8.88 -0.69 31.59
CA ASN A 159 8.02 0.43 31.95
C ASN A 159 7.74 1.35 30.75
N PHE A 160 8.77 1.69 29.97
CA PHE A 160 8.60 2.53 28.79
C PHE A 160 7.79 1.83 27.68
N ILE A 161 8.04 0.55 27.41
CA ILE A 161 7.27 -0.20 26.41
C ILE A 161 5.82 -0.37 26.84
N PHE A 162 5.54 -0.68 28.11
CA PHE A 162 4.17 -0.77 28.61
C PHE A 162 3.43 0.56 28.50
N LYS A 163 4.09 1.68 28.85
CA LYS A 163 3.53 3.02 28.66
C LYS A 163 3.18 3.27 27.19
N LEU A 164 4.10 2.93 26.28
CA LEU A 164 3.92 3.08 24.83
C LEU A 164 2.76 2.24 24.29
N LEU A 165 2.58 1.01 24.78
CA LEU A 165 1.48 0.12 24.37
C LEU A 165 0.11 0.57 24.90
N ASN A 166 0.08 1.33 25.99
CA ASN A 166 -1.13 1.94 26.52
C ASN A 166 -1.52 3.24 25.79
N GLU A 167 -0.68 3.76 24.89
CA GLU A 167 -1.05 4.91 24.06
C GLU A 167 -2.18 4.53 23.10
N LEU A 168 -3.37 5.08 23.33
CA LEU A 168 -4.51 4.86 22.47
C LEU A 168 -4.33 5.63 21.15
N LYS A 169 -4.53 4.92 20.04
CA LYS A 169 -4.63 5.55 18.72
C LYS A 169 -5.84 6.49 18.71
N PRO A 170 -5.69 7.77 18.34
CA PRO A 170 -6.83 8.70 18.23
C PRO A 170 -7.93 8.14 17.31
N ILE A 171 -9.19 8.41 17.64
CA ILE A 171 -10.36 7.90 16.89
C ILE A 171 -10.29 8.31 15.41
N GLU A 172 -9.92 9.57 15.17
CA GLU A 172 -9.79 10.17 13.84
C GLU A 172 -8.31 10.40 13.49
N TYR A 173 -7.43 9.46 13.87
CA TYR A 173 -6.01 9.56 13.52
C TYR A 173 -5.84 9.65 12.00
N ILE A 174 -5.06 10.64 11.57
CA ILE A 174 -4.62 10.81 10.18
C ILE A 174 -3.10 10.72 10.18
N SER A 175 -2.56 9.92 9.26
CA SER A 175 -1.11 9.80 9.09
C SER A 175 -0.49 11.18 8.84
N SER A 176 0.64 11.46 9.50
CA SER A 176 1.38 12.71 9.28
C SER A 176 1.86 12.88 7.83
N ALA A 177 1.86 11.80 7.02
CA ALA A 177 2.14 11.85 5.59
C ALA A 177 1.19 12.77 4.81
N TRP A 178 -0.02 13.01 5.33
CA TRP A 178 -1.01 13.90 4.74
C TRP A 178 -0.80 15.38 5.07
N ARG A 179 0.25 15.70 5.84
CA ARG A 179 0.66 17.08 6.14
C ARG A 179 1.94 17.36 5.37
N ILE A 180 1.82 17.64 4.06
CA ILE A 180 2.96 18.10 3.28
C ILE A 180 3.22 19.57 3.63
N PRO A 181 4.39 19.94 4.18
CA PRO A 181 4.73 21.34 4.35
C PRO A 181 4.99 21.96 2.96
N LEU A 182 4.49 23.19 2.76
CA LEU A 182 4.58 23.95 1.50
C LEU A 182 6.02 24.11 0.94
N ASP A 183 7.09 23.85 1.72
CA ASP A 183 8.50 23.92 1.28
C ASP A 183 9.00 22.65 0.56
N THR A 184 8.21 21.58 0.48
CA THR A 184 8.65 20.33 -0.16
C THR A 184 8.84 20.46 -1.68
N VAL A 185 8.61 21.65 -2.26
CA VAL A 185 8.96 22.01 -3.65
C VAL A 185 10.42 22.52 -3.78
N GLY A 186 11.15 22.75 -2.68
CA GLY A 186 12.55 23.15 -2.73
C GLY A 186 13.12 23.43 -1.33
N ALA A 187 14.16 22.70 -0.95
CA ALA A 187 14.81 22.78 0.36
C ALA A 187 15.10 24.21 0.85
N PHE A 188 14.57 24.62 2.02
CA PHE A 188 15.30 25.18 3.19
C PHE A 188 14.33 25.72 4.28
N ARG A 189 14.46 25.17 5.50
CA ARG A 189 14.33 25.79 6.84
C ARG A 189 13.36 26.98 7.12
N PHE A 190 12.50 26.68 8.11
CA PHE A 190 11.93 27.52 9.18
C PHE A 190 10.78 28.51 8.89
N SER A 191 9.82 28.44 9.83
CA SER A 191 8.72 29.37 10.18
C SER A 191 7.37 29.16 9.47
N ASN A 192 6.35 28.89 10.29
CA ASN A 192 4.90 28.99 10.05
C ASN A 192 4.40 28.42 8.71
N PHE A 193 4.47 27.11 8.55
CA PHE A 193 4.09 26.44 7.32
C PHE A 193 2.62 25.98 7.33
N GLU A 194 1.79 26.64 6.52
CA GLU A 194 0.54 26.05 6.04
C GLU A 194 0.87 24.76 5.27
N SER A 195 0.15 23.69 5.60
CA SER A 195 0.35 22.42 4.92
C SER A 195 -0.49 22.36 3.63
N LEU A 196 0.10 21.86 2.54
CA LEU A 196 -0.53 21.85 1.21
C LEU A 196 -1.85 21.07 1.13
N VAL A 197 -2.00 20.11 2.03
CA VAL A 197 -3.13 19.18 2.06
C VAL A 197 -3.92 19.33 3.36
N ASP A 198 -3.33 19.80 4.46
CA ASP A 198 -3.93 19.95 5.78
C ASP A 198 -4.96 18.88 6.16
N ASN A 199 -4.60 17.61 5.99
CA ASN A 199 -5.47 16.47 6.30
C ASN A 199 -6.80 16.45 5.51
N THR A 200 -6.90 17.18 4.39
CA THR A 200 -8.06 17.27 3.51
C THR A 200 -7.68 17.08 2.04
N ILE A 201 -8.44 16.24 1.33
CA ILE A 201 -8.21 16.01 -0.11
C ILE A 201 -9.47 16.40 -0.87
N SER A 202 -9.31 17.31 -1.82
CA SER A 202 -10.40 17.88 -2.62
C SER A 202 -10.21 17.73 -4.15
N ASN A 203 -9.02 17.35 -4.61
CA ASN A 203 -8.72 17.24 -6.03
C ASN A 203 -7.55 16.27 -6.33
N PHE A 204 -7.31 16.02 -7.62
CA PHE A 204 -6.24 15.15 -8.12
C PHE A 204 -4.85 15.66 -7.75
N GLU A 205 -4.61 16.95 -7.83
CA GLU A 205 -3.28 17.54 -7.58
C GLU A 205 -2.84 17.32 -6.13
N ASN A 206 -3.72 17.58 -5.17
CA ASN A 206 -3.46 17.35 -3.74
C ASN A 206 -3.25 15.87 -3.44
N ALA A 207 -4.05 14.99 -4.05
CA ALA A 207 -3.93 13.56 -3.87
C ALA A 207 -2.61 13.01 -4.45
N SER A 208 -2.23 13.43 -5.66
CA SER A 208 -1.04 12.95 -6.36
C SER A 208 0.29 13.44 -5.76
N LYS A 209 0.27 14.54 -4.98
CA LYS A 209 1.43 14.99 -4.18
C LYS A 209 1.79 14.03 -3.05
N VAL A 210 0.81 13.34 -2.46
CA VAL A 210 1.01 12.42 -1.32
C VAL A 210 1.06 10.96 -1.79
N MET A 211 0.09 10.55 -2.60
CA MET A 211 -0.13 9.16 -2.98
C MET A 211 0.49 8.87 -4.35
N SER A 212 1.63 8.18 -4.34
CA SER A 212 2.28 7.77 -5.56
C SER A 212 1.55 6.63 -6.27
N LYS A 213 1.75 6.53 -7.59
CA LYS A 213 1.18 5.43 -8.39
C LYS A 213 1.62 4.04 -7.91
N PRO A 214 2.90 3.76 -7.56
CA PRO A 214 3.29 2.46 -7.02
C PRO A 214 2.62 2.12 -5.69
N TRP A 215 2.47 3.11 -4.79
CA TRP A 215 1.74 2.91 -3.53
C TRP A 215 0.29 2.49 -3.81
N LEU A 216 -0.40 3.20 -4.72
CA LEU A 216 -1.78 2.89 -5.09
C LEU A 216 -1.92 1.47 -5.65
N ILE A 217 -0.98 1.03 -6.47
CA ILE A 217 -0.95 -0.34 -7.01
C ILE A 217 -0.82 -1.35 -5.87
N GLY A 218 0.16 -1.18 -4.98
CA GLY A 218 0.37 -2.10 -3.85
C GLY A 218 -0.82 -2.17 -2.91
N PHE A 219 -1.43 -1.03 -2.60
CA PHE A 219 -2.64 -0.98 -1.77
C PHE A 219 -3.84 -1.61 -2.47
N THR A 220 -4.00 -1.41 -3.79
CA THR A 220 -5.07 -2.05 -4.58
C THR A 220 -4.88 -3.55 -4.69
N GLU A 221 -3.65 -4.06 -4.78
CA GLU A 221 -3.40 -5.51 -4.74
C GLU A 221 -3.78 -6.14 -3.40
N ALA A 222 -3.71 -5.37 -2.31
CA ALA A 222 -4.05 -5.83 -0.97
C ALA A 222 -5.56 -5.71 -0.67
N GLU A 223 -6.17 -4.56 -0.96
CA GLU A 223 -7.53 -4.20 -0.51
C GLU A 223 -8.54 -4.07 -1.67
N GLY A 224 -8.07 -4.12 -2.92
CA GLY A 224 -8.90 -3.94 -4.10
C GLY A 224 -9.61 -5.22 -4.51
N SER A 225 -10.86 -5.05 -4.95
CA SER A 225 -11.71 -6.12 -5.44
C SER A 225 -12.28 -5.77 -6.80
N PHE A 226 -12.08 -6.65 -7.78
CA PHE A 226 -12.68 -6.57 -9.11
C PHE A 226 -13.65 -7.73 -9.28
N TYR A 227 -14.91 -7.43 -9.59
CA TYR A 227 -15.95 -8.45 -9.70
C TYR A 227 -17.04 -8.07 -10.70
N LEU A 228 -17.85 -9.05 -11.10
CA LEU A 228 -19.03 -8.84 -11.92
C LEU A 228 -20.27 -8.74 -11.03
N VAL A 229 -21.15 -7.79 -11.35
CA VAL A 229 -22.42 -7.59 -10.67
C VAL A 229 -23.55 -7.81 -11.67
N ALA A 230 -24.43 -8.75 -11.36
CA ALA A 230 -25.71 -8.86 -12.06
C ALA A 230 -26.64 -7.73 -11.61
N LYS A 231 -27.00 -6.85 -12.55
CA LYS A 231 -27.96 -5.77 -12.34
C LYS A 231 -29.38 -6.15 -12.77
N SER A 232 -29.50 -7.17 -13.62
CA SER A 232 -30.74 -7.84 -14.01
C SER A 232 -30.40 -9.21 -14.62
N LYS A 233 -31.40 -10.01 -15.01
CA LYS A 233 -31.23 -11.34 -15.63
C LYS A 233 -30.24 -11.33 -16.81
N ASP A 234 -30.29 -10.29 -17.63
CA ASP A 234 -29.51 -10.18 -18.87
C ASP A 234 -28.46 -9.06 -18.83
N ARG A 235 -28.16 -8.50 -17.64
CA ARG A 235 -27.20 -7.39 -17.50
C ARG A 235 -26.17 -7.65 -16.41
N LEU A 236 -24.95 -7.96 -16.84
CA LEU A 236 -23.75 -7.96 -16.01
C LEU A 236 -22.99 -6.64 -16.18
N VAL A 237 -22.44 -6.12 -15.08
CA VAL A 237 -21.54 -4.96 -15.10
C VAL A 237 -20.26 -5.27 -14.33
N HIS A 238 -19.15 -4.68 -14.76
CA HIS A 238 -17.89 -4.73 -14.02
C HIS A 238 -17.97 -3.77 -12.82
N ALA A 239 -17.44 -4.21 -11.69
CA ALA A 239 -17.31 -3.43 -10.47
C ALA A 239 -15.87 -3.48 -9.97
N PHE A 240 -15.44 -2.35 -9.42
CA PHE A 240 -14.21 -2.20 -8.67
C PHE A 240 -14.55 -1.57 -7.33
N GLU A 241 -14.05 -2.16 -6.25
CA GLU A 241 -14.27 -1.68 -4.88
C GLU A 241 -12.95 -1.72 -4.11
N ILE A 242 -12.70 -0.66 -3.33
CA ILE A 242 -11.71 -0.66 -2.25
C ILE A 242 -12.47 -0.29 -0.99
N THR A 243 -12.30 -1.08 0.07
CA THR A 243 -12.92 -0.83 1.37
C THR A 243 -11.86 -0.51 2.41
N GLN A 244 -12.18 0.37 3.36
CA GLN A 244 -11.32 0.59 4.51
C GLN A 244 -12.18 0.92 5.74
N LYS A 245 -11.79 0.40 6.91
CA LYS A 245 -12.52 0.63 8.17
C LYS A 245 -12.27 2.03 8.74
N LYS A 246 -11.03 2.50 8.60
CA LYS A 246 -10.55 3.83 9.02
C LYS A 246 -10.11 4.62 7.79
N ASP A 247 -9.44 5.76 7.98
CA ASP A 247 -8.66 6.41 6.92
C ASP A 247 -9.46 6.85 5.69
N LYS A 248 -10.63 7.50 5.90
CA LYS A 248 -11.46 8.05 4.82
C LYS A 248 -10.68 8.93 3.84
N ILE A 249 -9.65 9.63 4.32
CA ILE A 249 -8.75 10.45 3.49
C ILE A 249 -8.05 9.65 2.40
N VAL A 250 -7.68 8.38 2.67
CA VAL A 250 -7.08 7.47 1.69
C VAL A 250 -8.09 7.18 0.58
N LEU A 251 -9.33 6.84 0.93
CA LEU A 251 -10.39 6.56 -0.05
C LEU A 251 -10.73 7.81 -0.90
N LEU A 252 -10.72 9.00 -0.28
CA LEU A 252 -10.89 10.26 -1.00
C LEU A 252 -9.75 10.50 -2.00
N ALA A 253 -8.50 10.30 -1.59
CA ALA A 253 -7.36 10.44 -2.49
C ALA A 253 -7.41 9.47 -3.68
N ILE A 254 -7.74 8.20 -3.43
CA ILE A 254 -7.93 7.19 -4.49
C ILE A 254 -9.04 7.64 -5.47
N LYS A 255 -10.17 8.11 -4.93
CA LYS A 255 -11.29 8.62 -5.73
C LYS A 255 -10.81 9.70 -6.71
N TYR A 256 -10.03 10.68 -6.25
CA TYR A 256 -9.53 11.75 -7.13
C TYR A 256 -8.46 11.28 -8.11
N ILE A 257 -7.53 10.43 -7.68
CA ILE A 257 -6.46 9.89 -8.55
C ILE A 257 -7.03 9.03 -9.68
N LEU A 258 -8.05 8.24 -9.39
CA LEU A 258 -8.70 7.36 -10.36
C LEU A 258 -9.88 8.03 -11.08
N HIS A 259 -10.14 9.32 -10.82
CA HIS A 259 -11.28 10.06 -11.37
C HIS A 259 -12.63 9.35 -11.17
N ILE A 260 -12.84 8.76 -9.99
CA ILE A 260 -14.06 8.03 -9.64
C ILE A 260 -15.15 9.01 -9.20
N ASN A 261 -16.21 9.12 -9.99
CA ASN A 261 -17.31 10.04 -9.70
C ASN A 261 -18.14 9.61 -8.47
N THR A 262 -18.23 8.31 -8.19
CA THR A 262 -18.99 7.76 -7.05
C THR A 262 -18.52 8.34 -5.71
N LYS A 263 -19.47 8.70 -4.83
CA LYS A 263 -19.16 9.17 -3.47
C LYS A 263 -18.59 8.04 -2.62
N VAL A 264 -17.66 8.36 -1.71
CA VAL A 264 -17.23 7.42 -0.65
C VAL A 264 -18.42 7.19 0.27
N GLN A 265 -18.86 5.94 0.39
CA GLN A 265 -20.03 5.56 1.17
C GLN A 265 -19.61 4.99 2.51
N HIS A 266 -20.35 5.36 3.57
CA HIS A 266 -20.25 4.68 4.87
C HIS A 266 -21.29 3.56 4.88
N LYS A 267 -20.83 2.31 4.82
CA LYS A 267 -21.68 1.18 5.20
C LYS A 267 -21.73 1.15 6.72
N LYS A 268 -22.93 1.24 7.32
CA LYS A 268 -23.09 0.85 8.73
C LYS A 268 -22.66 -0.61 8.80
N SER A 269 -21.58 -0.92 9.52
CA SER A 269 -21.20 -2.29 9.78
C SER A 269 -22.35 -2.98 10.50
N GLY A 270 -22.79 -4.13 9.98
CA GLY A 270 -23.38 -5.17 10.81
C GLY A 270 -22.32 -5.79 11.72
#